data_AF-A0A2N9YDI7-F1
#
_entry.id   AF-A0A2N9YDI7-F1
#
_cell.length_a   1.000
_cell.length_b   1.000
_cell.length_c   1.000
_cell.angle_alpha   90.00
_cell.angle_beta   90.00
_cell.angle_gamma   90.00
#
_symmetry.space_group_name_H-M   'P 1'
#
loop_
_entity.id
_entity.type
_entity.pdbx_description
1 polymer ?
#
loop_
_entity_poly.entity_id
_entity_poly.type
_entity_poly.pdbx_seq_one_letter_code
_entity_poly.pdbx_strand_id
1 'polypeptide(L)' 'MEFATVTEALTVLKNTDGDNFRWIAAIYYLLNEAPSEARADMAEKFNTMPVEQQSLIQSMLDIYQVTKKAAQ' A
#
# COMPACT_ATOMS: atom_id res chain seq x y z
N MET A 1 -9.93 4.67 6.07
CA MET A 1 -10.17 3.21 6.23
C MET A 1 -8.81 2.59 6.50
N GLU A 2 -8.60 2.01 7.68
CA GLU A 2 -7.32 1.36 8.04
C GLU A 2 -7.50 -0.16 7.97
N PHE A 3 -6.46 -0.87 7.52
CA PHE A 3 -6.46 -2.33 7.47
C PHE A 3 -6.08 -2.88 8.84
N ALA A 4 -6.84 -3.85 9.35
CA ALA A 4 -6.55 -4.47 10.64
C ALA A 4 -5.61 -5.68 10.49
N THR A 5 -5.59 -6.29 9.31
CA THR A 5 -4.82 -7.51 9.06
C THR A 5 -4.10 -7.53 7.70
N VAL A 6 -3.01 -8.28 7.63
CA VAL A 6 -2.29 -8.60 6.38
C VAL A 6 -3.21 -9.25 5.36
N THR A 7 -4.09 -10.16 5.79
CA THR A 7 -5.01 -10.88 4.91
C THR A 7 -5.98 -9.95 4.19
N GLU A 8 -6.52 -8.95 4.88
CA GLU A 8 -7.42 -7.96 4.27
C GLU A 8 -6.69 -7.11 3.24
N ALA A 9 -5.49 -6.62 3.57
CA ALA A 9 -4.67 -5.83 2.65
C ALA A 9 -4.31 -6.64 1.39
N LEU A 10 -3.89 -7.90 1.56
CA LEU A 10 -3.58 -8.79 0.43
C LEU A 10 -4.81 -9.13 -0.41
N THR A 11 -6.00 -9.24 0.20
CA THR A 11 -7.25 -9.46 -0.55
C THR A 11 -7.56 -8.28 -1.46
N VAL A 12 -7.37 -7.04 -0.97
CA VAL A 12 -7.54 -5.83 -1.78
C VAL A 12 -6.54 -5.76 -2.93
N LEU A 13 -5.29 -6.19 -2.72
CA LEU A 13 -4.31 -6.21 -3.81
C LEU A 13 -4.63 -7.27 -4.88
N LYS A 14 -5.36 -8.33 -4.52
CA LYS A 14 -5.80 -9.38 -5.45
C LYS A 14 -7.09 -9.02 -6.20
N ASN A 15 -7.97 -8.27 -5.54
CA ASN A 15 -9.25 -7.83 -6.09
C ASN A 15 -9.17 -6.34 -6.43
N THR A 16 -8.70 -6.04 -7.64
CA THR A 16 -8.67 -4.67 -8.16
C THR A 16 -10.06 -4.26 -8.62
N ASP A 17 -10.99 -4.10 -7.68
CA ASP A 17 -12.39 -3.72 -7.93
C ASP A 17 -12.53 -2.23 -8.33
N GLY A 18 -11.45 -1.59 -8.79
CA GLY A 18 -11.41 -0.20 -9.26
C GLY A 18 -11.18 0.86 -8.19
N ASP A 19 -11.14 0.51 -6.90
CA ASP A 19 -10.88 1.46 -5.83
C ASP A 19 -9.37 1.66 -5.61
N ASN A 20 -8.79 2.57 -6.40
CA ASN A 20 -7.38 2.95 -6.31
C ASN A 20 -6.99 3.51 -4.94
N PHE A 21 -7.94 4.11 -4.20
CA PHE A 21 -7.68 4.66 -2.88
C PHE A 21 -7.55 3.54 -1.83
N ARG A 22 -8.44 2.55 -1.89
CA ARG A 22 -8.34 1.36 -1.04
C ARG A 22 -7.12 0.51 -1.40
N TRP A 23 -6.78 0.43 -2.68
CA TRP A 23 -5.58 -0.27 -3.15
C TRP A 23 -4.30 0.36 -2.61
N ILE A 24 -4.15 1.70 -2.69
CA ILE A 24 -2.96 2.37 -2.17
C ILE A 24 -2.89 2.31 -0.64
N ALA A 25 -4.04 2.36 0.05
CA ALA A 25 -4.09 2.17 1.49
C ALA A 25 -3.59 0.77 1.92
N ALA A 26 -3.85 -0.27 1.11
CA ALA A 26 -3.36 -1.62 1.38
C ALA A 26 -1.84 -1.72 1.22
N ILE A 27 -1.29 -1.08 0.18
CA ILE A 27 0.17 -0.99 -0.02
C ILE A 27 0.80 -0.23 1.15
N TYR A 28 0.23 0.90 1.55
CA TYR A 28 0.72 1.68 2.67
C TYR A 28 0.78 0.85 3.95
N TYR A 29 -0.30 0.14 4.28
CA TYR A 29 -0.34 -0.77 5.43
C TYR A 29 0.77 -1.82 5.35
N LEU A 30 0.89 -2.51 4.22
CA LEU A 30 1.88 -3.58 4.03
C LEU A 30 3.32 -3.09 4.08
N LEU A 31 3.59 -1.83 3.73
CA LEU A 31 4.94 -1.25 3.82
C LEU A 31 5.28 -0.69 5.21
N ASN A 32 4.29 -0.24 5.99
CA ASN A 32 4.55 0.56 7.19
C ASN A 32 4.01 -0.07 8.48
N GLU A 33 2.78 -0.58 8.45
CA GLU A 33 1.99 -0.95 9.64
C GLU A 33 1.89 -2.47 9.84
N ALA A 34 2.13 -3.27 8.80
CA ALA A 34 2.11 -4.72 8.88
C ALA A 34 3.24 -5.30 9.77
N PRO A 35 3.14 -6.58 10.20
CA PRO A 35 4.22 -7.29 10.87
C PRO A 35 5.53 -7.30 10.06
N SER A 36 6.67 -7.46 10.73
CA SER A 36 8.01 -7.32 10.12
C SER A 36 8.23 -8.19 8.88
N GLU A 37 7.75 -9.43 8.88
CA GLU A 37 7.86 -10.36 7.75
C GLU A 37 7.12 -9.83 6.51
N ALA A 38 5.83 -9.51 6.66
CA ALA A 38 5.02 -8.96 5.57
C ALA A 38 5.56 -7.62 5.04
N ARG A 39 6.14 -6.79 5.91
CA ARG A 39 6.81 -5.54 5.49
C ARG A 39 8.06 -5.81 4.67
N ALA A 40 8.89 -6.76 5.09
CA ALA A 40 10.09 -7.13 4.35
C ALA A 40 9.72 -7.66 2.96
N ASP A 41 8.76 -8.57 2.88
CA ASP A 41 8.28 -9.13 1.61
C ASP A 41 7.71 -8.06 0.68
N MET A 42 6.90 -7.15 1.22
CA MET A 42 6.32 -6.07 0.42
C MET A 42 7.38 -5.05 -0.02
N ALA A 43 8.35 -4.73 0.83
CA ALA A 43 9.47 -3.86 0.49
C ALA A 43 10.36 -4.47 -0.59
N GLU A 44 10.67 -5.76 -0.50
CA GLU A 44 11.41 -6.49 -1.55
C GLU A 44 10.64 -6.45 -2.87
N LYS A 45 9.34 -6.77 -2.83
CA LYS A 45 8.50 -6.74 -4.02
C LYS A 45 8.43 -5.36 -4.63
N PHE A 46 8.31 -4.31 -3.81
CA PHE A 46 8.31 -2.93 -4.26
C PHE A 46 9.65 -2.55 -4.92
N ASN A 47 10.77 -2.88 -4.28
CA ASN A 47 12.12 -2.56 -4.77
C ASN A 47 12.52 -3.30 -6.05
N THR A 48 11.89 -4.45 -6.33
CA THR A 48 12.14 -5.25 -7.54
C THR A 48 11.23 -4.89 -8.72
N MET A 49 10.25 -4.00 -8.53
CA MET A 49 9.40 -3.51 -9.62
C MET A 49 10.17 -2.64 -10.62
N PRO A 50 9.68 -2.46 -11.86
CA PRO A 50 10.19 -1.44 -12.77
C PRO A 50 10.13 -0.03 -12.15
N VAL A 51 11.16 0.79 -12.39
CA VAL A 51 11.28 2.15 -11.82
C VAL A 51 10.05 3.02 -12.08
N GLU A 52 9.43 2.90 -13.25
CA GLU A 52 8.22 3.63 -13.62
C GLU A 52 7.03 3.25 -12.73
N GLN A 53 6.87 1.95 -12.43
CA GLN A 53 5.81 1.46 -11.54
C GLN A 53 6.07 1.86 -10.10
N GLN A 54 7.31 1.76 -9.64
CA GLN A 54 7.70 2.25 -8.30
C GLN A 54 7.39 3.73 -8.14
N SER A 55 7.75 4.55 -9.13
CA SER A 55 7.54 6.00 -9.11
C SER A 55 6.05 6.36 -9.07
N LEU A 56 5.23 5.64 -9.84
CA LEU A 56 3.77 5.81 -9.83
C LEU A 56 3.18 5.47 -8.45
N ILE A 57 3.53 4.30 -7.91
CA ILE A 57 3.03 3.85 -6.60
C ILE A 57 3.51 4.81 -5.50
N GLN A 58 4.77 5.26 -5.54
CA GLN A 58 5.30 6.23 -4.58
C GLN A 58 4.52 7.55 -4.62
N SER A 59 4.24 8.07 -5.81
CA SER A 59 3.43 9.29 -5.97
C SER A 59 2.04 9.12 -5.37
N MET A 60 1.40 7.96 -5.56
CA MET A 60 0.10 7.66 -4.96
C MET A 60 0.18 7.51 -3.44
N LEU A 61 1.26 6.90 -2.90
CA LEU A 61 1.50 6.81 -1.46
C LEU A 61 1.66 8.20 -0.83
N ASP A 62 2.38 9.10 -1.48
CA ASP A 62 2.58 10.47 -1.00
C ASP A 62 1.24 11.23 -0.92
N ILE A 63 0.40 11.13 -1.96
CA ILE A 63 -0.95 11.71 -1.97
C ILE A 63 -1.81 11.10 -0.84
N TYR A 64 -1.75 9.78 -0.68
CA TYR A 64 -2.48 9.08 0.38
C TYR A 64 -2.07 9.55 1.77
N GLN A 65 -0.77 9.71 2.03
CA GLN A 65 -0.27 10.18 3.33
C GLN A 65 -0.73 11.60 3.65
N VAL A 66 -0.71 12.52 2.67
CA VAL A 66 -1.22 13.88 2.86
C VAL A 66 -2.71 13.85 3.16
N THR A 67 -3.48 13.05 2.43
CA THR A 67 -4.93 12.90 2.61
C THR A 67 -5.28 12.29 3.98
N LYS A 68 -4.54 11.26 4.41
CA LYS A 68 -4.70 10.62 5.73
C LYS A 68 -4.47 11.61 6.86
N LYS A 69 -3.42 12.46 6.76
CA LYS A 69 -3.11 13.50 7.75
C LYS A 69 -4.17 14.60 7.81
N ALA A 70 -4.75 14.98 6.68
CA ALA A 70 -5.78 16.03 6.62
C ALA A 70 -7.14 15.58 7.17
N ALA A 71 -7.37 14.27 7.27
CA ALA A 71 -8.61 13.67 7.79
C ALA A 71 -8.55 13.35 9.30
N GLN A 72 -7.42 13.62 9.96
CA GLN A 72 -7.20 13.46 11.41
C GLN A 72 -7.31 14.82 12.10
#